data_AF-A0A5B0VVL9-F1
#
_entry.id   AF-A0A5B0VVL9-F1
#
_cell.length_a   1.000
_cell.length_b   1.000
_cell.length_c   1.000
_cell.angle_alpha   90.00
_cell.angle_beta   90.00
_cell.angle_gamma   90.00
#
_symmetry.space_group_name_H-M   'P 1'
#
loop_
_entity.id
_entity.type
_entity.pdbx_description
1 polymer ?
#
loop_
_entity_poly.entity_id
_entity_poly.type
_entity_poly.pdbx_seq_one_letter_code
_entity_poly.pdbx_strand_id
1 'polypeptide(L)'
;MYKQIQKHSYGNYTHLRKISLLDMKQGDVNGDGIIDNVYLYGNKSNGIFADNITLIIQDGHSNQSTTVNLQNNAGYSARLFLGDFSKDNVQDILVSIDSGGSGGYGIFYIYSFKNNILHEMFDVEKYNKEYKFNVNYEDFYKVSVGSPHLDVLFTIDISNKGYDYLSQYYNENGKLKQPIKGEVLALGALYPIVTNEKSMGYDLLAIQRIIGTSNSDTIGYVENLMTWNGTQFTSLRLSVAILGTRLISLY
;
A
#
# COMPACT_ATOMS: atom_id res chain seq x y z
N MET A 1 -8.34 15.10 20.25
CA MET A 1 -8.78 16.51 20.47
C MET A 1 -8.09 17.39 19.43
N TYR A 2 -8.82 17.78 18.38
CA TYR A 2 -8.29 18.62 17.29
C TYR A 2 -8.18 20.08 17.76
N LYS A 3 -6.99 20.68 17.65
CA LYS A 3 -6.78 22.12 17.84
C LYS A 3 -6.99 22.85 16.51
N GLN A 4 -7.90 23.83 16.54
CA GLN A 4 -8.15 24.80 15.48
C GLN A 4 -6.87 25.60 15.16
N ILE A 5 -6.55 25.74 13.87
CA ILE A 5 -5.50 26.64 13.39
C ILE A 5 -6.17 27.85 12.73
N GLN A 6 -5.76 29.03 13.20
CA GLN A 6 -6.24 30.35 12.79
C GLN A 6 -5.97 30.65 11.32
N LYS A 7 -6.96 31.30 10.68
CA LYS A 7 -6.87 31.87 9.34
C LYS A 7 -5.93 33.08 9.32
N HIS A 8 -4.90 33.03 8.48
CA HIS A 8 -4.27 34.23 7.94
C HIS A 8 -4.36 34.22 6.42
N SER A 9 -5.00 35.28 5.91
CA SER A 9 -5.26 35.55 4.49
C SER A 9 -4.03 36.19 3.85
N TYR A 10 -3.44 35.53 2.87
CA TYR A 10 -2.46 36.13 1.95
C TYR A 10 -2.80 35.73 0.51
N GLY A 11 -3.08 36.74 -0.31
CA GLY A 11 -2.92 36.79 -1.77
C GLY A 11 -3.47 35.66 -2.64
N ASN A 12 -4.54 35.93 -3.39
CA ASN A 12 -4.98 35.09 -4.51
C ASN A 12 -3.96 35.15 -5.66
N TYR A 13 -2.92 34.33 -5.61
CA TYR A 13 -2.20 33.89 -6.78
C TYR A 13 -2.88 32.61 -7.28
N THR A 14 -3.79 32.74 -8.24
CA THR A 14 -4.28 31.59 -9.00
C THR A 14 -3.14 31.07 -9.87
N HIS A 15 -2.26 30.25 -9.29
CA HIS A 15 -1.36 29.42 -10.08
C HIS A 15 -2.23 28.56 -11.00
N LEU A 16 -2.12 28.76 -12.31
CA LEU A 16 -2.78 27.94 -13.33
C LEU A 16 -2.43 26.47 -13.07
N ARG A 17 -3.39 25.71 -12.53
CA ARG A 17 -3.25 24.25 -12.39
C ARG A 17 -3.25 23.66 -13.81
N LYS A 18 -2.12 23.10 -14.24
CA LYS A 18 -2.00 22.48 -15.55
C LYS A 18 -2.40 21.01 -15.45
N ILE A 19 -3.48 20.63 -16.14
CA ILE A 19 -3.80 19.21 -16.35
C ILE A 19 -2.63 18.58 -17.08
N SER A 20 -2.06 17.55 -16.49
CA SER A 20 -0.86 16.87 -16.97
C SER A 20 -1.14 15.38 -17.06
N LEU A 21 -0.69 14.76 -18.15
CA LEU A 21 -0.60 13.31 -18.23
C LEU A 21 0.45 12.84 -17.21
N LEU A 22 0.07 11.93 -16.33
CA LEU A 22 0.91 11.37 -15.27
C LEU A 22 1.50 10.03 -15.68
N ASP A 23 0.67 9.15 -16.23
CA ASP A 23 1.08 7.88 -16.83
C ASP A 23 0.06 7.46 -17.90
N MET A 24 0.50 6.59 -18.81
CA MET A 24 -0.32 5.98 -19.84
C MET A 24 0.12 4.53 -20.08
N LYS A 25 -0.86 3.66 -20.31
CA LYS A 25 -0.66 2.26 -20.72
C LYS A 25 -1.64 1.92 -21.83
N GLN A 26 -1.30 0.89 -22.61
CA GLN A 26 -2.14 0.33 -23.64
C GLN A 26 -2.26 -1.17 -23.43
N GLY A 27 -3.46 -1.71 -23.56
CA GLY A 27 -3.77 -3.11 -23.33
C GLY A 27 -5.25 -3.41 -23.56
N ASP A 28 -5.59 -4.65 -23.84
CA ASP A 28 -6.99 -5.10 -23.90
C ASP A 28 -7.52 -5.25 -22.47
N VAL A 29 -8.26 -4.24 -22.00
CA VAL A 29 -8.81 -4.19 -20.63
C VAL A 29 -10.31 -4.47 -20.58
N ASN A 30 -10.97 -4.51 -21.74
CA ASN A 30 -12.39 -4.86 -21.85
C ASN A 30 -12.62 -6.31 -22.34
N GLY A 31 -11.60 -6.98 -22.90
CA GLY A 31 -11.61 -8.38 -23.33
C GLY A 31 -12.12 -8.61 -24.76
N ASP A 32 -12.19 -7.58 -25.61
CA ASP A 32 -12.67 -7.68 -26.99
C ASP A 32 -11.57 -7.99 -28.03
N GLY A 33 -10.32 -8.07 -27.59
CA GLY A 33 -9.14 -8.32 -28.43
C GLY A 33 -8.58 -7.07 -29.12
N ILE A 34 -9.15 -5.89 -28.88
CA ILE A 34 -8.68 -4.60 -29.39
C ILE A 34 -7.97 -3.86 -28.26
N ILE A 35 -6.88 -3.16 -28.59
CA ILE A 35 -6.08 -2.45 -27.60
C ILE A 35 -6.76 -1.15 -27.19
N ASP A 36 -7.00 -1.01 -25.89
CA ASP A 36 -7.52 0.21 -25.26
C ASP A 36 -6.40 1.14 -24.79
N ASN A 37 -6.74 2.40 -24.53
CA ASN A 37 -5.83 3.35 -23.89
C ASN A 37 -6.27 3.64 -22.45
N VAL A 38 -5.34 3.53 -21.50
CA VAL A 38 -5.57 3.83 -20.09
C VAL A 38 -4.66 4.96 -19.66
N TYR A 39 -5.24 6.04 -19.13
CA TYR A 39 -4.54 7.25 -18.75
C TYR A 39 -4.74 7.58 -17.28
N LEU A 40 -3.69 8.12 -16.66
CA LEU A 40 -3.80 8.92 -15.45
C LEU A 40 -3.53 10.38 -15.79
N TYR A 41 -4.52 11.23 -15.54
CA TYR A 41 -4.36 12.68 -15.57
C TYR A 41 -4.38 13.23 -14.16
N GLY A 42 -3.73 14.37 -13.94
CA GLY A 42 -3.89 15.13 -12.70
C GLY A 42 -3.37 16.55 -12.86
N ASN A 43 -3.69 17.39 -11.89
CA ASN A 43 -3.27 18.77 -11.86
C ASN A 43 -1.89 18.89 -11.23
N LYS A 44 -0.96 19.50 -11.96
CA LYS A 44 0.32 19.93 -11.43
C LYS A 44 0.33 21.45 -11.31
N SER A 45 0.73 21.94 -10.14
CA SER A 45 1.01 23.36 -9.92
C SER A 45 2.47 23.65 -10.26
N ASN A 46 3.40 23.13 -9.45
CA ASN A 46 4.86 23.14 -9.65
C ASN A 46 5.47 21.92 -8.92
N GLY A 47 6.37 21.19 -9.57
CA GLY A 47 7.04 20.02 -9.00
C GLY A 47 6.38 18.67 -9.31
N ILE A 48 6.68 17.67 -8.49
CA ILE A 48 6.32 16.26 -8.72
C ILE A 48 5.00 15.82 -8.08
N PHE A 49 4.39 16.66 -7.24
CA PHE A 49 3.07 16.41 -6.65
C PHE A 49 1.96 16.65 -7.66
N ALA A 50 0.91 15.83 -7.62
CA ALA A 50 -0.32 16.03 -8.39
C ALA A 50 -1.56 15.86 -7.50
N ASP A 51 -2.60 16.66 -7.76
CA ASP A 51 -3.94 16.50 -7.19
C ASP A 51 -5.00 16.27 -8.27
N ASN A 52 -6.21 15.91 -7.86
CA ASN A 52 -7.31 15.54 -8.77
C ASN A 52 -6.90 14.47 -9.79
N ILE A 53 -6.14 13.48 -9.32
CA ILE A 53 -5.69 12.36 -10.13
C ILE A 53 -6.92 11.56 -10.57
N THR A 54 -7.09 11.41 -11.87
CA THR A 54 -8.27 10.82 -12.50
C THR A 54 -7.83 9.73 -13.47
N LEU A 55 -8.46 8.58 -13.36
CA LEU A 55 -8.28 7.47 -14.29
C LEU A 55 -9.26 7.63 -15.47
N ILE A 56 -8.75 7.51 -16.69
CA ILE A 56 -9.54 7.52 -17.91
C ILE A 56 -9.23 6.25 -18.70
N ILE A 57 -10.27 5.50 -19.05
CA ILE A 57 -10.19 4.30 -19.88
C ILE A 57 -10.87 4.63 -21.20
N GLN A 58 -10.15 4.54 -22.32
CA GLN A 58 -10.68 4.77 -23.65
C GLN A 58 -10.70 3.46 -24.43
N ASP A 59 -11.91 3.03 -24.78
CA ASP A 59 -12.17 1.86 -25.63
C ASP A 59 -11.54 2.06 -27.02
N GLY A 60 -10.65 1.15 -27.42
CA GLY A 60 -9.96 1.20 -28.70
C GLY A 60 -10.85 0.93 -29.92
N HIS A 61 -11.96 0.21 -29.72
CA HIS A 61 -12.95 -0.07 -30.75
C HIS A 61 -13.87 1.13 -30.99
N SER A 62 -14.50 1.65 -29.93
CA SER A 62 -15.53 2.69 -30.05
C SER A 62 -15.01 4.13 -29.88
N ASN A 63 -13.79 4.30 -29.35
CA ASN A 63 -13.22 5.57 -28.87
C ASN A 63 -14.00 6.23 -27.72
N GLN A 64 -14.99 5.55 -27.12
CA GLN A 64 -15.67 6.06 -25.95
C GLN A 64 -14.75 6.04 -24.73
N SER A 65 -14.91 7.01 -23.83
CA SER A 65 -14.09 7.12 -22.62
C SER A 65 -14.93 7.00 -21.36
N THR A 66 -14.45 6.20 -20.42
CA THR A 66 -14.97 6.08 -19.06
C THR A 66 -14.02 6.77 -18.09
N THR A 67 -14.54 7.71 -17.30
CA THR A 67 -13.79 8.44 -16.28
C THR A 67 -14.08 7.85 -14.91
N VAL A 68 -13.03 7.52 -14.16
CA VAL A 68 -13.11 6.96 -12.81
C VAL A 68 -12.56 7.96 -11.80
N ASN A 69 -13.41 8.36 -10.86
CA ASN A 69 -13.05 9.26 -9.76
C ASN A 69 -12.52 8.45 -8.58
N LEU A 70 -11.25 8.64 -8.25
CA LEU A 70 -10.60 8.00 -7.10
C LEU A 70 -10.96 8.77 -5.82
N GLN A 71 -11.24 8.04 -4.73
CA GLN A 71 -11.61 8.66 -3.44
C GLN A 71 -10.47 9.51 -2.86
N ASN A 72 -9.29 8.89 -2.72
CA ASN A 72 -8.01 9.54 -2.46
C ASN A 72 -7.26 9.68 -3.78
N ASN A 73 -7.00 10.92 -4.21
CA ASN A 73 -6.56 11.22 -5.57
C ASN A 73 -5.46 12.29 -5.65
N ALA A 74 -4.62 12.38 -4.61
CA ALA A 74 -3.55 13.35 -4.55
C ALA A 74 -2.29 12.73 -3.94
N GLY A 75 -1.14 12.99 -4.55
CA GLY A 75 0.13 12.42 -4.12
C GLY A 75 1.22 12.55 -5.17
N TYR A 76 2.16 11.63 -5.13
CA TYR A 76 3.38 11.60 -5.94
C TYR A 76 3.43 10.31 -6.77
N SER A 77 4.24 10.33 -7.83
CA SER A 77 4.60 9.14 -8.62
C SER A 77 3.41 8.27 -9.05
N ALA A 78 2.29 8.91 -9.41
CA ALA A 78 1.09 8.21 -9.87
C ALA A 78 1.41 7.36 -11.10
N ARG A 79 1.08 6.08 -11.06
CA ARG A 79 1.46 5.09 -12.08
C ARG A 79 0.39 4.04 -12.31
N LEU A 80 0.39 3.48 -13.52
CA LEU A 80 -0.48 2.42 -13.98
C LEU A 80 0.29 1.11 -14.16
N PHE A 81 -0.39 0.01 -13.85
CA PHE A 81 0.00 -1.33 -14.24
C PHE A 81 -1.22 -2.06 -14.80
N LEU A 82 -1.04 -2.75 -15.93
CA LEU A 82 -2.08 -3.59 -16.54
C LEU A 82 -1.68 -5.05 -16.40
N GLY A 83 -2.56 -5.87 -15.87
CA GLY A 83 -2.31 -7.31 -15.71
C GLY A 83 -3.55 -8.05 -15.22
N ASP A 84 -3.64 -9.34 -15.57
CA ASP A 84 -4.79 -10.18 -15.22
C ASP A 84 -4.77 -10.55 -13.73
N PHE A 85 -5.44 -9.77 -12.88
CA PHE A 85 -5.58 -10.08 -11.46
C PHE A 85 -6.77 -11.01 -11.20
N SER A 86 -7.83 -10.88 -12.00
CA SER A 86 -9.08 -11.65 -11.92
C SER A 86 -8.95 -13.10 -12.38
N LYS A 87 -7.82 -13.46 -13.02
CA LYS A 87 -7.48 -14.78 -13.58
C LYS A 87 -8.42 -15.20 -14.71
N ASP A 88 -8.93 -14.23 -15.48
CA ASP A 88 -9.90 -14.47 -16.54
C ASP A 88 -9.39 -14.14 -17.95
N ASN A 89 -8.08 -13.88 -18.05
CA ASN A 89 -7.33 -13.49 -19.25
C ASN A 89 -7.64 -12.09 -19.81
N VAL A 90 -8.41 -11.26 -19.09
CA VAL A 90 -8.56 -9.83 -19.40
C VAL A 90 -7.63 -9.03 -18.47
N GLN A 91 -6.99 -7.98 -19.00
CA GLN A 91 -6.11 -7.16 -18.16
C GLN A 91 -6.94 -6.27 -17.24
N ASP A 92 -6.65 -6.33 -15.94
CA ASP A 92 -7.19 -5.42 -14.94
C ASP A 92 -6.21 -4.26 -14.72
N ILE A 93 -6.69 -3.16 -14.14
CA ILE A 93 -5.99 -1.88 -14.03
C ILE A 93 -5.62 -1.62 -12.58
N LEU A 94 -4.33 -1.64 -12.24
CA LEU A 94 -3.80 -1.19 -10.96
C LEU A 94 -3.36 0.28 -11.06
N VAL A 95 -3.94 1.13 -10.22
CA VAL A 95 -3.52 2.51 -9.98
C VAL A 95 -2.72 2.56 -8.68
N SER A 96 -1.52 3.14 -8.72
CA SER A 96 -0.68 3.39 -7.53
C SER A 96 -0.31 4.85 -7.42
N ILE A 97 -0.44 5.44 -6.25
CA ILE A 97 -0.03 6.82 -5.94
C ILE A 97 0.70 6.81 -4.60
N ASP A 98 1.89 7.39 -4.54
CA ASP A 98 2.63 7.50 -3.28
C ASP A 98 2.05 8.70 -2.49
N SER A 99 1.61 8.52 -1.24
CA SER A 99 1.04 9.65 -0.47
C SER A 99 2.10 10.69 -0.06
N GLY A 100 3.37 10.26 -0.01
CA GLY A 100 4.46 11.01 0.61
C GLY A 100 4.44 10.95 2.14
N GLY A 101 5.26 11.79 2.78
CA GLY A 101 5.40 11.83 4.24
C GLY A 101 6.26 10.70 4.83
N SER A 102 6.51 10.76 6.14
CA SER A 102 7.41 9.82 6.85
C SER A 102 6.79 8.45 7.12
N GLY A 103 5.46 8.33 7.01
CA GLY A 103 4.76 7.04 7.10
C GLY A 103 5.02 6.15 5.88
N GLY A 104 5.27 6.78 4.71
CA GLY A 104 5.50 6.06 3.46
C GLY A 104 4.27 5.29 3.00
N TYR A 105 3.08 5.86 3.14
CA TYR A 105 1.82 5.22 2.73
C TYR A 105 1.65 5.29 1.21
N GLY A 106 0.94 4.31 0.67
CA GLY A 106 0.53 4.30 -0.71
C GLY A 106 -0.99 4.32 -0.82
N ILE A 107 -1.46 4.83 -1.95
CA ILE A 107 -2.87 4.81 -2.35
C ILE A 107 -2.97 3.87 -3.54
N PHE A 108 -3.80 2.84 -3.42
CA PHE A 108 -3.91 1.78 -4.40
C PHE A 108 -5.37 1.46 -4.69
N TYR A 109 -5.67 1.30 -5.99
CA TYR A 109 -6.95 0.81 -6.47
C TYR A 109 -6.72 -0.21 -7.57
N ILE A 110 -7.57 -1.23 -7.65
CA ILE A 110 -7.60 -2.15 -8.78
C ILE A 110 -9.01 -2.18 -9.34
N TYR A 111 -9.12 -2.01 -10.66
CA TYR A 111 -10.38 -2.07 -11.38
C TYR A 111 -10.32 -3.13 -12.48
N SER A 112 -11.39 -3.91 -12.61
CA SER A 112 -11.68 -4.61 -13.85
C SER A 112 -12.56 -3.72 -14.74
N PHE A 113 -12.34 -3.76 -16.05
CA PHE A 113 -13.16 -3.07 -17.04
C PHE A 113 -13.76 -4.03 -18.09
N LYS A 114 -13.78 -5.32 -17.77
CA LYS A 114 -14.28 -6.37 -18.65
C LYS A 114 -15.68 -6.08 -19.17
N ASN A 115 -15.89 -6.31 -20.47
CA ASN A 115 -17.12 -6.03 -21.20
C ASN A 115 -17.57 -4.55 -21.10
N ASN A 116 -16.64 -3.61 -20.95
CA ASN A 116 -16.90 -2.19 -20.71
C ASN A 116 -17.69 -1.90 -19.41
N ILE A 117 -17.62 -2.81 -18.42
CA ILE A 117 -18.27 -2.65 -17.11
C ILE A 117 -17.18 -2.44 -16.06
N LEU A 118 -17.16 -1.26 -15.46
CA LEU A 118 -16.22 -0.93 -14.39
C LEU A 118 -16.60 -1.65 -13.09
N HIS A 119 -15.66 -2.41 -12.54
CA HIS A 119 -15.78 -3.07 -11.24
C HIS A 119 -14.55 -2.82 -10.38
N GLU A 120 -14.73 -2.25 -9.18
CA GLU A 120 -13.63 -2.08 -8.22
C GLU A 120 -13.32 -3.40 -7.51
N MET A 121 -12.10 -3.88 -7.69
CA MET A 121 -11.61 -5.14 -7.10
C MET A 121 -10.82 -4.91 -5.81
N PHE A 122 -10.16 -3.76 -5.68
CA PHE A 122 -9.33 -3.42 -4.53
C PHE A 122 -9.39 -1.93 -4.23
N ASP A 123 -9.43 -1.59 -2.94
CA ASP A 123 -9.31 -0.24 -2.41
C ASP A 123 -8.46 -0.30 -1.12
N VAL A 124 -7.43 0.54 -1.04
CA VAL A 124 -6.49 0.57 0.08
C VAL A 124 -7.14 0.86 1.44
N GLU A 125 -8.19 1.68 1.50
CA GLU A 125 -8.90 2.00 2.74
C GLU A 125 -9.70 0.79 3.23
N LYS A 126 -10.30 0.02 2.31
CA LYS A 126 -10.98 -1.24 2.64
C LYS A 126 -9.96 -2.25 3.18
N TYR A 127 -8.82 -2.40 2.51
CA TYR A 127 -7.73 -3.28 2.95
C TYR A 127 -7.21 -2.90 4.35
N ASN A 128 -6.87 -1.62 4.58
CA ASN A 128 -6.37 -1.15 5.87
C ASN A 128 -7.40 -1.32 7.02
N LYS A 129 -8.70 -1.27 6.70
CA LYS A 129 -9.76 -1.49 7.68
C LYS A 129 -9.91 -2.96 8.06
N GLU A 130 -9.71 -3.86 7.11
CA GLU A 130 -9.83 -5.32 7.29
C GLU A 130 -8.59 -5.91 7.94
N TYR A 131 -7.41 -5.63 7.39
CA TYR A 131 -6.12 -6.16 7.86
C TYR A 131 -5.51 -5.27 8.95
N LYS A 132 -6.08 -5.37 10.14
CA LYS A 132 -5.56 -4.73 11.36
C LYS A 132 -4.62 -5.64 12.12
N PHE A 133 -3.66 -5.01 12.81
CA PHE A 133 -2.67 -5.70 13.62
C PHE A 133 -2.56 -5.08 15.00
N ASN A 134 -2.27 -5.93 15.97
CA ASN A 134 -1.88 -5.51 17.32
C ASN A 134 -0.39 -5.76 17.49
N VAL A 135 0.35 -4.74 17.91
CA VAL A 135 1.79 -4.86 18.18
C VAL A 135 2.04 -4.57 19.65
N ASN A 136 2.49 -5.55 20.40
CA ASN A 136 2.81 -5.39 21.82
C ASN A 136 4.24 -5.82 22.08
N TYR A 137 4.95 -5.03 22.88
CA TYR A 137 6.20 -5.48 23.45
C TYR A 137 5.87 -6.50 24.54
N GLU A 138 6.69 -7.53 24.65
CA GLU A 138 6.56 -8.63 25.60
C GLU A 138 7.86 -8.77 26.40
N ASP A 139 7.81 -9.45 27.54
CA ASP A 139 9.00 -9.77 28.31
C ASP A 139 10.07 -10.49 27.47
N PHE A 140 11.32 -10.37 27.90
CA PHE A 140 12.49 -11.01 27.31
C PHE A 140 12.77 -10.57 25.86
N TYR A 141 12.64 -9.26 25.63
CA TYR A 141 13.02 -8.59 24.38
C TYR A 141 12.27 -9.12 23.16
N LYS A 142 10.99 -9.44 23.33
CA LYS A 142 10.12 -9.91 22.26
C LYS A 142 9.09 -8.85 21.91
N VAL A 143 8.64 -8.87 20.66
CA VAL A 143 7.49 -8.07 20.21
C VAL A 143 6.52 -9.01 19.52
N SER A 144 5.29 -9.07 20.03
CA SER A 144 4.20 -9.82 19.42
C SER A 144 3.51 -8.96 18.35
N VAL A 145 3.23 -9.55 17.20
CA VAL A 145 2.50 -8.92 16.09
C VAL A 145 1.34 -9.85 15.74
N GLY A 146 0.14 -9.52 16.22
CA GLY A 146 -1.06 -10.34 16.02
C GLY A 146 -1.94 -9.79 14.91
N SER A 147 -2.45 -10.66 14.04
CA SER A 147 -3.55 -10.36 13.11
C SER A 147 -4.83 -11.03 13.59
N PRO A 148 -5.74 -10.30 14.26
CA PRO A 148 -6.97 -10.90 14.79
C PRO A 148 -7.89 -11.46 13.70
N HIS A 149 -7.93 -10.81 12.54
CA HIS A 149 -8.78 -11.23 11.42
C HIS A 149 -8.37 -12.60 10.86
N LEU A 150 -7.05 -12.85 10.78
CA LEU A 150 -6.49 -14.10 10.25
C LEU A 150 -6.15 -15.13 11.33
N ASP A 151 -6.38 -14.80 12.61
CA ASP A 151 -6.04 -15.64 13.77
C ASP A 151 -4.58 -16.13 13.77
N VAL A 152 -3.65 -15.19 13.57
CA VAL A 152 -2.20 -15.49 13.56
C VAL A 152 -1.41 -14.54 14.44
N LEU A 153 -0.35 -15.07 15.06
CA LEU A 153 0.54 -14.36 15.96
C LEU A 153 1.98 -14.59 15.54
N PHE A 154 2.71 -13.50 15.28
CA PHE A 154 4.15 -13.52 15.04
C PHE A 154 4.88 -13.00 16.27
N THR A 155 6.14 -13.42 16.45
CA THR A 155 7.02 -12.92 17.49
C THR A 155 8.35 -12.50 16.89
N ILE A 156 8.72 -11.24 17.09
CA ILE A 156 10.00 -10.67 16.68
C ILE A 156 10.91 -10.64 17.91
N ASP A 157 12.14 -11.13 17.74
CA ASP A 157 13.21 -10.93 18.73
C ASP A 157 13.93 -9.61 18.43
N ILE A 158 13.94 -8.70 19.41
CA ILE A 158 14.59 -7.38 19.30
C ILE A 158 15.87 -7.28 20.15
N SER A 159 16.40 -8.41 20.65
CA SER A 159 17.64 -8.45 21.46
C SER A 159 18.84 -7.86 20.71
N ASN A 160 18.79 -7.85 19.39
CA ASN A 160 19.78 -7.24 18.52
C ASN A 160 19.84 -5.71 18.57
N LYS A 161 18.84 -5.02 19.14
CA LYS A 161 18.78 -3.54 19.18
C LYS A 161 19.80 -2.91 20.14
N GLY A 162 20.46 -3.71 20.99
CA GLY A 162 21.51 -3.26 21.89
C GLY A 162 21.00 -2.61 23.18
N TYR A 163 21.91 -2.45 24.14
CA TYR A 163 21.58 -2.00 25.50
C TYR A 163 20.92 -0.61 25.54
N ASP A 164 21.43 0.35 24.76
CA ASP A 164 20.91 1.73 24.76
C ASP A 164 19.44 1.80 24.33
N TYR A 165 19.02 0.92 23.41
CA TYR A 165 17.63 0.81 23.02
C TYR A 165 16.81 0.03 24.05
N LEU A 166 17.28 -1.16 24.45
CA LEU A 166 16.51 -2.09 25.28
C LEU A 166 16.33 -1.58 26.72
N SER A 167 17.33 -0.91 27.29
CA SER A 167 17.27 -0.35 28.65
C SER A 167 16.20 0.73 28.82
N GLN A 168 15.71 1.33 27.73
CA GLN A 168 14.59 2.27 27.78
C GLN A 168 13.26 1.58 28.16
N TYR A 169 13.09 0.31 27.79
CA TYR A 169 11.83 -0.42 27.88
C TYR A 169 11.86 -1.56 28.90
N TYR A 170 13.04 -2.13 29.15
CA TYR A 170 13.22 -3.35 29.94
C TYR A 170 14.08 -3.11 31.17
N ASN A 171 13.79 -3.86 32.23
CA ASN A 171 14.67 -4.03 33.39
C ASN A 171 15.84 -4.97 33.01
N GLU A 172 16.88 -5.00 33.85
CA GLU A 172 18.07 -5.85 33.63
C GLU A 172 17.73 -7.35 33.55
N ASN A 173 16.64 -7.78 34.19
CA ASN A 173 16.14 -9.16 34.14
C ASN A 173 15.33 -9.47 32.86
N GLY A 174 15.27 -8.55 31.90
CA GLY A 174 14.55 -8.70 30.64
C GLY A 174 13.04 -8.48 30.73
N LYS A 175 12.48 -8.17 31.91
CA LYS A 175 11.05 -7.85 32.03
C LYS A 175 10.75 -6.42 31.63
N LEU A 176 9.60 -6.20 31.01
CA LEU A 176 9.12 -4.87 30.70
C LEU A 176 8.96 -4.02 31.95
N LYS A 177 9.33 -2.75 31.85
CA LYS A 177 9.11 -1.76 32.90
C LYS A 177 7.63 -1.41 33.03
N GLN A 178 6.93 -1.38 31.90
CA GLN A 178 5.50 -1.13 31.77
C GLN A 178 5.00 -1.64 30.40
N PRO A 179 3.69 -1.85 30.20
CA PRO A 179 3.15 -2.23 28.90
C PRO A 179 3.48 -1.20 27.81
N ILE A 180 3.97 -1.66 26.67
CA ILE A 180 4.37 -0.83 25.53
C ILE A 180 3.77 -1.41 24.25
N LYS A 181 3.33 -0.52 23.35
CA LYS A 181 2.78 -0.88 22.05
C LYS A 181 3.63 -0.33 20.93
N GLY A 182 3.73 -1.12 19.87
CA GLY A 182 4.13 -0.63 18.55
C GLY A 182 2.90 -0.44 17.67
N GLU A 183 3.13 -0.37 16.36
CA GLU A 183 2.06 -0.25 15.37
C GLU A 183 2.46 -0.93 14.05
N VAL A 184 1.48 -1.52 13.36
CA VAL A 184 1.62 -1.79 11.93
C VAL A 184 0.95 -0.64 11.19
N LEU A 185 1.74 0.06 10.39
CA LEU A 185 1.28 1.21 9.63
C LEU A 185 0.32 0.83 8.50
N ALA A 186 -0.35 1.82 7.93
CA ALA A 186 -1.14 1.66 6.71
C ALA A 186 -0.29 1.11 5.55
N LEU A 187 -0.97 0.52 4.56
CA LEU A 187 -0.33 -0.07 3.38
C LEU A 187 0.64 0.91 2.70
N GLY A 188 1.91 0.53 2.64
CA GLY A 188 2.96 1.36 2.04
C GLY A 188 3.30 0.96 0.62
N ALA A 189 3.20 -0.35 0.31
CA ALA A 189 3.46 -0.86 -1.02
C ALA A 189 2.50 -1.99 -1.38
N LEU A 190 2.12 -2.02 -2.65
CA LEU A 190 1.34 -3.09 -3.27
C LEU A 190 2.00 -3.45 -4.59
N TYR A 191 2.49 -4.69 -4.71
CA TYR A 191 3.20 -5.14 -5.91
C TYR A 191 2.43 -6.26 -6.62
N PRO A 192 2.23 -6.16 -7.94
CA PRO A 192 1.81 -7.30 -8.73
C PRO A 192 2.94 -8.32 -8.79
N ILE A 193 2.64 -9.59 -8.52
CA ILE A 193 3.63 -10.67 -8.52
C ILE A 193 3.09 -11.91 -9.24
N VAL A 194 3.97 -12.62 -9.93
CA VAL A 194 3.64 -13.90 -10.56
C VAL A 194 4.02 -15.02 -9.59
N THR A 195 3.03 -15.74 -9.09
CA THR A 195 3.22 -16.87 -8.16
C THR A 195 3.12 -18.23 -8.83
N ASN A 196 2.48 -18.28 -10.00
CA ASN A 196 2.37 -19.46 -10.84
C ASN A 196 2.85 -19.12 -12.24
N GLU A 197 4.08 -19.54 -12.59
CA GLU A 197 4.70 -19.29 -13.90
C GLU A 197 3.95 -19.92 -15.07
N LYS A 198 3.03 -20.87 -14.81
CA LYS A 198 2.17 -21.49 -15.83
C LYS A 198 0.88 -20.70 -16.08
N SER A 199 0.58 -19.70 -15.25
CA SER A 199 -0.57 -18.82 -15.38
C SER A 199 -0.10 -17.43 -15.77
N MET A 200 -0.89 -16.74 -16.59
CA MET A 200 -0.62 -15.33 -16.95
C MET A 200 -1.13 -14.34 -15.90
N GLY A 201 -1.74 -14.83 -14.81
CA GLY A 201 -2.38 -13.97 -13.83
C GLY A 201 -1.45 -13.52 -12.69
N TYR A 202 -1.73 -12.33 -12.16
CA TYR A 202 -0.97 -11.70 -11.07
C TYR A 202 -1.66 -11.85 -9.73
N ASP A 203 -0.87 -12.15 -8.70
CA ASP A 203 -1.25 -12.02 -7.29
C ASP A 203 -0.70 -10.68 -6.76
N LEU A 204 -0.99 -10.36 -5.51
CA LEU A 204 -0.56 -9.12 -4.88
C LEU A 204 0.32 -9.38 -3.67
N LEU A 205 1.45 -8.70 -3.57
CA LEU A 205 2.23 -8.60 -2.35
C LEU A 205 1.98 -7.23 -1.71
N ALA A 206 1.21 -7.22 -0.62
CA ALA A 206 0.96 -6.04 0.20
C ALA A 206 2.00 -5.96 1.32
N ILE A 207 2.63 -4.79 1.50
CA ILE A 207 3.69 -4.57 2.49
C ILE A 207 3.33 -3.41 3.42
N GLN A 208 3.33 -3.69 4.71
CA GLN A 208 3.11 -2.72 5.78
C GLN A 208 4.31 -2.68 6.73
N ARG A 209 4.74 -1.48 7.13
CA ARG A 209 5.83 -1.31 8.10
C ARG A 209 5.35 -1.61 9.50
N ILE A 210 6.16 -2.35 10.25
CA ILE A 210 6.00 -2.55 11.69
C ILE A 210 6.95 -1.58 12.38
N ILE A 211 6.41 -0.69 13.20
CA ILE A 211 7.16 0.28 13.98
C ILE A 211 7.06 -0.02 15.48
N GLY A 212 8.11 0.36 16.20
CA GLY A 212 8.13 0.38 17.65
C GLY A 212 7.37 1.60 18.21
N THR A 213 7.93 2.22 19.25
CA THR A 213 7.32 3.37 19.93
C THR A 213 7.38 4.69 19.14
N SER A 214 8.09 4.70 18.00
CA SER A 214 8.22 5.86 17.12
C SER A 214 8.26 5.45 15.66
N ASN A 215 7.82 6.34 14.76
CA ASN A 215 7.79 6.08 13.32
C ASN A 215 9.19 5.86 12.70
N SER A 216 10.25 6.35 13.33
CA SER A 216 11.65 6.11 12.92
C SER A 216 12.16 4.73 13.32
N ASP A 217 11.53 4.07 14.31
CA ASP A 217 11.96 2.76 14.80
C ASP A 217 11.24 1.66 14.04
N THR A 218 11.74 1.33 12.84
CA THR A 218 11.24 0.17 12.10
C THR A 218 11.81 -1.11 12.73
N ILE A 219 10.92 -2.03 13.07
CA ILE A 219 11.27 -3.33 13.68
C ILE A 219 10.99 -4.51 12.75
N GLY A 220 10.23 -4.30 11.68
CA GLY A 220 9.97 -5.31 10.66
C GLY A 220 8.94 -4.85 9.64
N TYR A 221 8.45 -5.78 8.85
CA TYR A 221 7.43 -5.59 7.83
C TYR A 221 6.44 -6.75 7.87
N VAL A 222 5.16 -6.45 7.78
CA VAL A 222 4.15 -7.44 7.41
C VAL A 222 4.15 -7.55 5.89
N GLU A 223 4.23 -8.78 5.40
CA GLU A 223 4.11 -9.13 3.99
C GLU A 223 2.89 -10.03 3.82
N ASN A 224 1.87 -9.51 3.15
CA ASN A 224 0.61 -10.22 2.88
C ASN A 224 0.53 -10.56 1.39
N LEU A 225 0.76 -11.82 1.06
CA LEU A 225 0.52 -12.37 -0.26
C LEU A 225 -0.98 -12.64 -0.42
N MET A 226 -1.61 -11.98 -1.37
CA MET A 226 -3.04 -12.12 -1.65
C MET A 226 -3.28 -12.65 -3.07
N THR A 227 -4.33 -13.46 -3.23
CA THR A 227 -4.78 -13.96 -4.53
C THR A 227 -6.27 -13.71 -4.71
N TRP A 228 -6.69 -13.53 -5.95
CA TRP A 228 -8.10 -13.36 -6.29
C TRP A 228 -8.83 -14.71 -6.23
N ASN A 229 -9.92 -14.78 -5.48
CA ASN A 229 -10.69 -16.02 -5.33
C ASN A 229 -11.93 -16.12 -6.25
N GLY A 230 -12.07 -15.18 -7.19
CA GLY A 230 -13.27 -15.01 -8.03
C GLY A 230 -14.19 -13.86 -7.60
N THR A 231 -14.08 -13.40 -6.35
CA THR A 231 -14.94 -12.32 -5.80
C THR A 231 -14.17 -11.20 -5.12
N GLN A 232 -13.06 -11.54 -4.45
CA GLN A 232 -12.22 -10.59 -3.72
C GLN A 232 -10.79 -11.12 -3.61
N PHE A 233 -9.86 -10.23 -3.29
CA PHE A 233 -8.52 -10.63 -2.88
C PHE A 233 -8.57 -11.21 -1.47
N THR A 234 -7.95 -12.38 -1.30
CA THR A 234 -7.85 -13.08 -0.01
C THR A 234 -6.40 -13.35 0.34
N SER A 235 -6.05 -13.29 1.63
CA SER A 235 -4.71 -13.61 2.09
C SER A 235 -4.41 -15.09 1.85
N LEU A 236 -3.41 -15.37 1.02
CA LEU A 236 -2.87 -16.70 0.75
C LEU A 236 -1.75 -17.05 1.73
N ARG A 237 -0.88 -16.07 2.03
CA ARG A 237 0.21 -16.22 2.99
C ARG A 237 0.51 -14.89 3.64
N LEU A 238 0.56 -14.90 4.97
CA LEU A 238 1.01 -13.77 5.76
C LEU A 238 2.36 -14.10 6.42
N SER A 239 3.33 -13.21 6.26
CA SER A 239 4.66 -13.32 6.84
C SER A 239 5.06 -12.04 7.57
N VAL A 240 5.99 -12.16 8.51
CA VAL A 240 6.70 -11.02 9.10
C VAL A 240 8.18 -11.11 8.72
N ALA A 241 8.66 -10.10 8.01
CA ALA A 241 10.06 -9.95 7.64
C ALA A 241 10.78 -9.02 8.63
N ILE A 242 11.99 -9.39 9.03
CA ILE A 242 12.85 -8.62 9.93
C ILE A 242 14.15 -8.25 9.23
N LEU A 243 14.71 -7.09 9.58
CA LEU A 243 15.98 -6.64 9.01
C LEU A 243 17.14 -7.48 9.56
N GLY A 244 18.06 -7.85 8.66
CA GLY A 244 19.29 -8.51 9.04
C GLY A 244 20.16 -7.63 9.94
N THR A 245 20.93 -8.28 10.80
CA THR A 245 21.93 -7.62 11.65
C THR A 245 23.33 -7.87 11.10
N ARG A 246 24.31 -7.09 11.56
CA ARG A 246 25.71 -7.43 11.29
C ARG A 246 25.98 -8.82 11.86
N LEU A 247 26.64 -9.66 11.07
CA LEU A 247 27.22 -10.90 11.56
C LEU A 247 28.21 -10.52 12.66
N ILE A 248 27.86 -10.75 13.92
CA ILE A 248 28.86 -10.78 14.97
C ILE A 248 29.72 -11.98 14.62
N SER A 249 31.05 -11.79 14.48
CA SER A 249 31.96 -12.94 14.48
C SER A 249 31.60 -13.76 15.71
N LEU A 250 31.01 -14.94 15.53
CA LEU A 250 30.73 -15.87 16.62
C LEU A 250 32.02 -16.53 17.14
N TYR A 251 33.14 -15.81 17.01
CA TYR A 251 34.51 -16.20 17.34
C TYR A 251 35.23 -14.96 17.87
#